data_AF-A0A5K1B4K4-F1
#
_entry.id   AF-A0A5K1B4K4-F1
#
_cell.length_a   1.000
_cell.length_b   1.000
_cell.length_c   1.000
_cell.angle_alpha   90.00
_cell.angle_beta   90.00
_cell.angle_gamma   90.00
#
_symmetry.space_group_name_H-M   'P 1'
#
loop_
_entity.id
_entity.type
_entity.pdbx_description
1 polymer ?
#
loop_
_entity_poly.entity_id
_entity_poly.type
_entity_poly.pdbx_seq_one_letter_code
_entity_poly.pdbx_strand_id
1 'polypeptide(L)' 'MGQLAARVRGLGLVPANNESTLMQAVARQPISVAVDATMFQFYSQ' A
#
# COMPACT_ATOMS: atom_id res chain seq x y z
N MET A 1 22.59 -8.63 21.82
CA MET A 1 22.11 -8.69 20.42
C MET A 1 20.59 -8.78 20.47
N GLY A 2 19.88 -7.70 20.11
CA GLY A 2 18.42 -7.65 20.22
C GLY A 2 17.76 -8.53 19.15
N GLN A 3 16.78 -9.33 19.56
CA GLN A 3 16.00 -10.16 18.65
C GLN A 3 15.13 -9.27 17.74
N LEU A 4 15.08 -9.58 16.44
CA LEU A 4 14.21 -8.87 15.49
C LEU A 4 12.75 -9.04 15.92
N ALA A 5 12.03 -7.93 16.11
CA ALA A 5 10.62 -7.95 16.48
C ALA A 5 9.73 -8.55 15.37
N ALA A 6 10.10 -8.35 14.11
CA ALA A 6 9.48 -9.00 12.95
C ALA A 6 10.42 -9.00 11.74
N ARG A 7 10.21 -9.95 10.82
CA ARG A 7 10.90 -10.01 9.53
C ARG A 7 9.91 -10.29 8.40
N VAL A 8 9.80 -9.36 7.46
CA VAL A 8 9.01 -9.55 6.23
C VAL A 8 9.74 -10.53 5.32
N ARG A 9 9.02 -11.52 4.78
CA ARG A 9 9.60 -12.61 3.98
C ARG A 9 9.73 -12.26 2.49
N GLY A 10 9.01 -11.25 2.01
CA GLY A 10 9.03 -10.84 0.62
C GLY A 10 8.09 -9.66 0.35
N LEU A 11 8.23 -9.08 -0.84
CA LEU A 11 7.41 -7.97 -1.34
C LEU A 11 6.73 -8.41 -2.64
N GLY A 12 5.46 -8.03 -2.79
CA GLY A 12 4.71 -8.19 -4.04
C GLY A 12 4.49 -6.83 -4.68
N LEU A 13 4.62 -6.75 -6.01
CA LEU A 13 4.31 -5.55 -6.78
C LEU A 13 2.93 -5.71 -7.43
N VAL A 14 2.11 -4.68 -7.31
CA VAL A 14 0.83 -4.58 -8.03
C VAL A 14 1.09 -3.88 -9.37
N PRO A 15 0.54 -4.37 -10.49
CA PRO A 15 0.65 -3.69 -11.78
C PRO A 15 0.16 -2.24 -11.70
N ALA A 16 0.97 -1.30 -12.17
CA ALA A 16 0.60 0.10 -12.22
C ALA A 16 -0.57 0.34 -13.20
N ASN A 17 -1.37 1.37 -12.94
CA ASN A 17 -2.47 1.82 -13.81
C ASN A 17 -3.57 0.75 -14.05
N ASN A 18 -3.77 -0.18 -13.11
CA ASN A 18 -4.79 -1.22 -13.22
C ASN A 18 -5.59 -1.35 -11.91
N GLU A 19 -6.71 -0.62 -11.86
CA GLU A 19 -7.60 -0.55 -10.69
C GLU A 19 -8.13 -1.92 -10.25
N SER A 20 -8.49 -2.78 -11.21
CA SER A 20 -8.96 -4.14 -10.90
C SER A 20 -7.92 -4.96 -10.14
N THR A 21 -6.65 -4.90 -10.56
CA THR A 21 -5.58 -5.59 -9.84
C THR A 21 -5.29 -4.98 -8.47
N LEU A 22 -5.42 -3.65 -8.33
CA LEU A 22 -5.28 -2.98 -7.03
C LEU A 22 -6.39 -3.38 -6.06
N MET A 23 -7.66 -3.39 -6.50
CA MET A 23 -8.80 -3.84 -5.69
C MET A 23 -8.61 -5.29 -5.22
N GLN A 24 -8.17 -6.19 -6.11
CA GLN A 24 -7.90 -7.58 -5.75
C GLN A 24 -6.75 -7.72 -4.73
N ALA A 25 -5.70 -6.88 -4.83
CA ALA A 25 -4.58 -6.90 -3.91
C ALA A 25 -4.97 -6.36 -2.52
N VAL A 26 -5.73 -5.25 -2.47
CA VAL A 26 -6.22 -4.65 -1.22
C VAL A 26 -7.17 -5.58 -0.46
N ALA A 27 -7.98 -6.36 -1.18
CA ALA A 27 -8.84 -7.38 -0.57
C ALA A 27 -8.05 -8.46 0.20
N ARG A 28 -6.74 -8.63 -0.07
CA ARG A 28 -5.89 -9.65 0.56
C ARG A 28 -5.02 -9.08 1.68
N GLN A 29 -4.53 -7.87 1.53
CA GLN A 29 -3.66 -7.21 2.51
C GLN A 29 -3.61 -5.69 2.27
N PRO A 30 -3.26 -4.87 3.27
CA PRO A 30 -2.92 -3.47 3.05
C PRO A 30 -1.79 -3.31 2.03
N ILE A 31 -1.94 -2.34 1.13
CA ILE A 31 -0.98 -2.04 0.04
C ILE A 31 -0.40 -0.64 0.25
N SER A 32 0.92 -0.51 0.11
CA SER A 32 1.59 0.79 0.06
C SER A 32 1.40 1.42 -1.32
N VAL A 33 0.89 2.64 -1.37
CA VAL A 33 0.64 3.40 -2.60
C VAL A 33 1.13 4.84 -2.46
N ALA A 34 1.55 5.44 -3.57
CA ALA A 34 1.84 6.86 -3.63
C ALA A 34 0.62 7.60 -4.19
N VAL A 35 0.31 8.77 -3.62
CA VAL A 35 -0.77 9.66 -4.06
C VAL A 35 -0.23 11.09 -4.06
N ASP A 36 -0.60 11.88 -5.06
CA ASP A 36 -0.39 13.33 -5.03
C ASP A 36 -1.42 13.97 -4.09
N ALA A 37 -0.94 14.34 -2.90
CA ALA A 37 -1.77 14.88 -1.84
C ALA A 37 -1.84 16.42 -1.82
N THR A 38 -1.27 17.11 -2.81
CA THR A 38 -1.17 18.58 -2.82
C THR A 38 -2.52 19.30 -2.67
N MET A 39 -3.59 18.73 -3.21
CA MET A 39 -4.95 19.30 -3.16
C MET A 39 -5.82 18.77 -1.99
N PHE A 40 -5.28 17.90 -1.12
CA PHE A 40 -6.05 17.19 -0.10
C PHE A 40 -5.84 17.69 1.34
N GLN A 41 -5.15 18.82 1.53
CA GLN A 41 -4.77 19.32 2.87
C GLN A 41 -5.96 19.48 3.83
N PHE A 42 -7.11 19.93 3.33
CA PHE A 42 -8.34 20.16 4.12
C PHE A 42 -9.48 19.22 3.73
N TYR A 43 -9.15 18.04 3.19
CA TYR A 43 -10.15 17.04 2.84
C TYR A 43 -11.06 16.75 4.05
N SER A 44 -12.37 16.88 3.86
CA SER A 44 -13.40 16.53 4.82
C SER A 44 -14.36 15.53 4.17
N GLN A 45 -14.83 14.58 4.99
CA GLN A 45 -15.74 13.50 4.61
C GLN A 45 -17.18 14.00 4.54
#